data_AF-A0A958SNB4-F1
#
_entry.id   AF-A0A958SNB4-F1
#
_cell.length_a   1.000
_cell.length_b   1.000
_cell.length_c   1.000
_cell.angle_alpha   90.00
_cell.angle_beta   90.00
_cell.angle_gamma   90.00
#
_symmetry.space_group_name_H-M   'P 1'
#
loop_
_entity.id
_entity.type
_entity.pdbx_description
1 polymer ?
#
loop_
_entity_poly.entity_id
_entity_poly.type
_entity_poly.pdbx_seq_one_letter_code
_entity_poly.pdbx_strand_id
1 'polypeptide(L)'
;METKVSYLSDLKFNLETWIRELKFHAKEMETFKQKLEDIAARGYNPEAFKPLEMFANRIELEKDAISKLIHRCKRKIHNIEIADMTESIDGRLLYEQRPLRDDIKTYVKLHYELKEEMMDYFLKWL
;
A
#
# COMPACT_ATOMS: atom_id res chain seq x y z
N MET A 1 -33.76 2.46 7.78
CA MET A 1 -32.82 3.34 7.04
C MET A 1 -31.54 3.57 7.85
N GLU A 2 -31.62 3.75 9.18
CA GLU A 2 -30.47 4.00 10.06
C GLU A 2 -29.33 2.96 9.97
N THR A 3 -29.63 1.67 9.94
CA THR A 3 -28.61 0.60 9.84
C THR A 3 -27.85 0.59 8.51
N LYS A 4 -28.45 1.11 7.42
CA LYS A 4 -27.81 1.14 6.09
C LYS A 4 -26.82 2.29 5.97
N VAL A 5 -27.18 3.47 6.48
CA VAL A 5 -26.32 4.66 6.50
C VAL A 5 -25.07 4.38 7.35
N SER A 6 -25.24 3.74 8.52
CA SER A 6 -24.13 3.34 9.40
C SER A 6 -23.13 2.40 8.71
N TYR A 7 -23.60 1.46 7.89
CA TYR A 7 -22.72 0.50 7.21
C TYR A 7 -21.89 1.15 6.09
N LEU A 8 -22.48 2.05 5.31
CA LEU A 8 -21.77 2.77 4.25
C LEU A 8 -20.72 3.73 4.83
N SER A 9 -21.03 4.39 5.96
CA SER A 9 -20.06 5.22 6.66
C SER A 9 -18.88 4.39 7.19
N ASP A 10 -19.12 3.22 7.75
CA ASP A 10 -18.05 2.33 8.25
C ASP A 10 -17.17 1.81 7.11
N LEU A 11 -17.76 1.48 5.96
CA LEU A 11 -17.01 1.05 4.78
C LEU A 11 -16.14 2.19 4.22
N LYS A 12 -16.68 3.41 4.14
CA LYS A 12 -15.92 4.60 3.72
C LYS A 12 -14.76 4.88 4.68
N PHE A 13 -15.02 4.83 5.99
CA PHE A 13 -13.99 4.97 7.02
C PHE A 13 -12.85 3.96 6.85
N ASN A 14 -13.17 2.68 6.61
CA ASN A 14 -12.15 1.64 6.38
C ASN A 14 -11.31 1.94 5.13
N LEU A 15 -11.94 2.34 4.02
CA LEU A 15 -11.25 2.68 2.78
C LEU A 15 -10.31 3.88 2.95
N GLU A 16 -10.76 4.91 3.65
CA GLU A 16 -9.93 6.08 3.96
C GLU A 16 -8.76 5.74 4.86
N THR A 17 -8.98 4.86 5.85
CA THR A 17 -7.92 4.38 6.75
C THR A 17 -6.84 3.64 5.96
N TRP A 18 -7.24 2.71 5.09
CA TRP A 18 -6.30 2.02 4.21
C TRP A 18 -5.54 2.96 3.28
N ILE A 19 -6.19 4.00 2.73
CA ILE A 19 -5.49 5.00 1.91
C ILE A 19 -4.40 5.73 2.72
N ARG A 20 -4.66 6.07 3.99
CA ARG A 20 -3.66 6.73 4.85
C ARG A 20 -2.48 5.82 5.14
N GLU A 21 -2.74 4.55 5.46
CA GLU A 21 -1.72 3.52 5.69
C GLU A 21 -0.86 3.29 4.45
N LEU A 22 -1.49 3.12 3.28
CA LEU A 22 -0.80 2.96 2.00
C LEU A 22 0.11 4.17 1.66
N LYS A 23 -0.36 5.40 1.93
CA LYS A 23 0.46 6.60 1.76
C LYS A 23 1.63 6.65 2.73
N PHE A 24 1.45 6.16 3.96
CA PHE A 24 2.52 6.06 4.94
C PHE A 24 3.59 5.08 4.45
N HIS A 25 3.21 3.89 3.97
CA HIS A 25 4.16 2.92 3.40
C HIS A 25 4.90 3.48 2.18
N ALA A 26 4.23 4.24 1.31
CA ALA A 26 4.89 4.87 0.15
C ALA A 26 5.99 5.85 0.58
N LYS A 27 5.74 6.63 1.64
CA LYS A 27 6.73 7.56 2.21
C LYS A 27 7.87 6.81 2.89
N GLU A 28 7.58 5.70 3.56
CA GLU A 28 8.60 4.83 4.13
C GLU A 28 9.52 4.25 3.03
N MET A 29 8.96 3.78 1.91
CA MET A 29 9.72 3.31 0.75
C MET A 29 10.64 4.39 0.16
N GLU A 30 10.20 5.66 0.13
CA GLU A 30 11.05 6.77 -0.28
C GLU A 30 12.24 6.98 0.67
N THR A 31 12.01 6.82 1.97
CA THR A 31 13.05 6.92 3.00
C THR A 31 14.06 5.78 2.86
N PHE A 32 13.59 4.56 2.60
CA PHE A 32 14.45 3.40 2.37
C PHE A 32 15.27 3.53 1.09
N LYS A 33 14.68 4.08 0.02
CA LYS A 33 15.41 4.37 -1.21
C LYS A 33 16.57 5.34 -0.97
N GLN A 34 16.34 6.42 -0.23
CA GLN A 34 17.41 7.37 0.14
C GLN A 34 18.53 6.67 0.93
N LYS A 35 18.17 5.77 1.85
CA LYS A 35 19.16 4.98 2.61
C LYS A 35 19.97 4.03 1.72
N LEU A 36 19.36 3.42 0.70
CA LEU A 36 20.10 2.65 -0.29
C LEU A 36 21.07 3.52 -1.10
N GLU A 37 20.66 4.72 -1.50
CA GLU A 37 21.50 5.67 -2.21
C GLU A 37 22.70 6.12 -1.35
N ASP A 38 22.49 6.37 -0.05
CA ASP A 38 23.56 6.67 0.91
C ASP A 38 24.60 5.53 0.96
N ILE A 39 24.15 4.27 1.00
CA ILE A 39 25.03 3.09 1.01
C ILE A 39 25.78 2.95 -0.32
N ALA A 40 25.09 3.15 -1.44
CA ALA A 40 25.71 3.11 -2.77
C ALA A 40 26.83 4.16 -2.89
N ALA A 41 26.58 5.38 -2.41
CA ALA A 41 27.52 6.49 -2.46
C ALA A 41 28.79 6.24 -1.64
N ARG A 42 28.72 5.41 -0.59
CA ARG A 42 29.88 5.02 0.21
C ARG A 42 30.83 4.08 -0.54
N GLY A 43 30.45 3.47 -1.66
CA GLY A 43 31.40 3.01 -2.69
C GLY A 43 32.45 1.94 -2.35
N TYR A 44 32.35 1.16 -1.27
CA TYR A 44 33.49 0.33 -0.82
C TYR A 44 33.31 -1.20 -0.81
N ASN A 45 32.14 -1.78 -1.08
CA ASN A 45 32.01 -3.25 -1.02
C ASN A 45 31.21 -3.86 -2.21
N PRO A 46 31.86 -4.62 -3.12
CA PRO A 46 31.19 -5.38 -4.18
C PRO A 46 30.07 -6.30 -3.69
N GLU A 47 30.18 -6.84 -2.47
CA GLU A 47 29.15 -7.70 -1.87
C GLU A 47 27.87 -6.94 -1.48
N ALA A 48 27.96 -5.62 -1.25
CA ALA A 48 26.82 -4.77 -0.96
C ALA A 48 26.06 -4.34 -2.23
N PHE A 49 26.70 -4.36 -3.40
CA PHE A 49 26.06 -3.90 -4.65
C PHE A 49 24.95 -4.83 -5.15
N LYS A 50 25.12 -6.15 -5.03
CA LYS A 50 24.14 -7.11 -5.57
C LYS A 50 22.78 -7.06 -4.86
N PRO A 51 22.69 -6.99 -3.52
CA PRO A 51 21.40 -6.79 -2.84
C PRO A 51 20.80 -5.40 -3.08
N LEU A 52 21.63 -4.37 -3.34
CA LEU A 52 21.18 -3.00 -3.53
C LEU A 52 20.24 -2.83 -4.71
N GLU A 53 20.60 -3.38 -5.88
CA GLU A 53 19.75 -3.35 -7.07
C GLU A 53 18.45 -4.15 -6.86
N MET A 54 18.54 -5.29 -6.17
CA MET A 54 17.36 -6.08 -5.82
C MET A 54 16.38 -5.29 -4.96
N PHE A 55 16.86 -4.61 -3.91
CA PHE A 55 16.01 -3.81 -3.03
C PHE A 55 15.45 -2.57 -3.73
N ALA A 56 16.24 -1.90 -4.57
CA ALA A 56 15.76 -0.78 -5.38
C ALA A 56 14.60 -1.19 -6.30
N ASN A 57 14.71 -2.34 -6.97
CA ASN A 57 13.64 -2.88 -7.81
C ASN A 57 12.39 -3.26 -6.99
N ARG A 58 12.58 -3.87 -5.82
CA ARG A 58 11.46 -4.22 -4.92
C ARG A 58 10.73 -2.99 -4.40
N ILE A 59 11.44 -1.91 -4.07
CA ILE A 59 10.84 -0.62 -3.69
C ILE A 59 9.94 -0.10 -4.81
N GLU A 60 10.41 -0.08 -6.07
CA GLU A 60 9.61 0.44 -7.18
C GLU A 60 8.35 -0.43 -7.43
N LEU A 61 8.48 -1.76 -7.35
CA LEU A 61 7.32 -2.66 -7.40
C LEU A 61 6.34 -2.39 -6.27
N GLU A 62 6.83 -2.10 -5.08
CA GLU A 62 5.98 -1.81 -3.94
C GLU A 62 5.24 -0.48 -4.12
N LYS A 63 5.93 0.58 -4.58
CA LYS A 63 5.30 1.88 -4.89
C LYS A 63 4.20 1.73 -5.95
N ASP A 64 4.42 0.90 -6.97
CA ASP A 64 3.40 0.59 -7.98
C ASP A 64 2.19 -0.15 -7.37
N ALA A 65 2.43 -1.17 -6.53
CA ALA A 65 1.37 -1.89 -5.84
C ALA A 65 0.54 -0.96 -4.95
N ILE A 66 1.20 -0.09 -4.17
CA ILE A 66 0.56 0.94 -3.33
C ILE A 66 -0.33 1.85 -4.18
N SER A 67 0.21 2.37 -5.29
CA SER A 67 -0.53 3.26 -6.18
C SER A 67 -1.82 2.59 -6.69
N LYS A 68 -1.71 1.35 -7.19
CA LYS A 68 -2.85 0.55 -7.66
C LYS A 68 -3.89 0.33 -6.56
N LEU A 69 -3.47 0.02 -5.33
CA LEU A 69 -4.38 -0.18 -4.20
C LEU A 69 -5.09 1.13 -3.80
N ILE A 70 -4.38 2.25 -3.76
CA ILE A 70 -4.98 3.58 -3.50
C ILE A 70 -6.02 3.90 -4.57
N HIS A 71 -5.72 3.66 -5.85
CA HIS A 71 -6.66 3.89 -6.95
C HIS A 71 -7.93 3.05 -6.80
N ARG A 72 -7.80 1.77 -6.43
CA ARG A 72 -8.95 0.90 -6.17
C ARG A 72 -9.78 1.36 -4.97
N CYS A 73 -9.14 1.78 -3.88
CA CYS A 73 -9.84 2.34 -2.71
C CYS A 73 -10.64 3.58 -3.10
N LYS A 74 -10.02 4.53 -3.81
CA LYS A 74 -10.70 5.75 -4.29
C LYS A 74 -11.87 5.46 -5.20
N ARG A 75 -11.71 4.51 -6.14
CA ARG A 75 -12.81 4.08 -7.01
C ARG A 75 -13.98 3.53 -6.20
N LYS A 76 -13.69 2.73 -5.16
CA LYS A 76 -14.73 2.17 -4.29
C LYS A 76 -15.44 3.25 -3.45
N ILE A 77 -14.71 4.25 -2.93
CA ILE A 77 -15.32 5.41 -2.27
C ILE A 77 -16.26 6.15 -3.23
N HIS A 78 -15.80 6.45 -4.44
CA HIS A 78 -16.61 7.15 -5.43
C HIS A 78 -17.89 6.38 -5.80
N ASN A 79 -17.78 5.06 -5.95
CA ASN A 79 -18.93 4.19 -6.20
C ASN A 79 -19.94 4.21 -5.04
N ILE A 80 -19.46 4.24 -3.78
CA ILE A 80 -20.33 4.38 -2.60
C ILE A 80 -21.06 5.72 -2.60
N GLU A 81 -20.36 6.81 -2.95
CA GLU A 81 -20.95 8.15 -3.00
C GLU A 81 -22.05 8.27 -4.07
N ILE A 82 -21.84 7.69 -5.26
CA ILE A 82 -22.87 7.66 -6.31
C ILE A 82 -24.10 6.84 -5.87
N ALA A 83 -23.87 5.71 -5.20
CA ALA A 83 -24.95 4.85 -4.71
C ALA A 83 -25.80 5.52 -3.63
N ASP A 84 -25.15 6.28 -2.73
CA ASP A 84 -25.81 7.08 -1.69
C ASP A 84 -26.66 8.20 -2.32
N MET A 85 -26.13 8.89 -3.34
CA MET A 85 -26.84 9.96 -4.05
C MET A 85 -28.05 9.49 -4.88
N THR A 86 -28.03 8.25 -5.38
CA THR A 86 -29.08 7.72 -6.28
C THR A 86 -30.16 6.92 -5.55
N GLU A 87 -30.06 6.76 -4.22
CA GLU A 87 -30.88 5.86 -3.39
C GLU A 87 -30.96 4.40 -3.91
N SER A 88 -30.11 4.05 -4.88
CA SER A 88 -30.07 2.73 -5.53
C SER A 88 -28.77 2.03 -5.13
N ILE A 89 -28.85 1.24 -4.06
CA ILE A 89 -27.75 0.37 -3.67
C ILE A 89 -27.89 -0.91 -4.49
N ASP A 90 -27.31 -0.92 -5.69
CA ASP A 90 -27.14 -2.17 -6.43
C ASP A 90 -26.18 -3.07 -5.63
N GLY A 91 -26.64 -4.27 -5.26
CA GLY A 91 -25.84 -5.26 -4.52
C GLY A 91 -24.52 -5.61 -5.22
N ARG A 92 -24.39 -5.31 -6.52
CA ARG A 92 -23.14 -5.41 -7.29
C ARG A 92 -22.02 -4.50 -6.80
N LEU A 93 -22.33 -3.38 -6.12
CA LEU A 93 -21.33 -2.52 -5.46
C LEU A 93 -20.63 -3.21 -4.28
N LEU A 94 -21.28 -4.22 -3.69
CA LEU A 94 -20.76 -5.00 -2.57
C LEU A 94 -19.93 -6.20 -3.04
N TYR A 95 -20.25 -6.76 -4.21
CA TYR A 95 -19.65 -7.98 -4.77
C TYR A 95 -18.64 -7.68 -5.89
N GLU A 96 -17.51 -7.05 -5.57
CA GLU A 96 -16.32 -7.13 -6.44
C GLU A 96 -15.64 -8.50 -6.26
N GLN A 97 -15.30 -9.16 -7.38
CA GLN A 97 -14.82 -10.56 -7.46
C GLN A 97 -13.45 -10.84 -6.82
N ARG A 98 -12.76 -9.82 -6.27
CA ARG A 98 -11.66 -9.99 -5.30
C ARG A 98 -11.87 -9.03 -4.14
N PRO A 99 -11.89 -9.50 -2.88
CA PRO A 99 -12.04 -8.59 -1.75
C PRO A 99 -10.81 -7.68 -1.70
N LEU A 100 -10.98 -6.39 -2.02
CA LEU A 100 -9.96 -5.35 -1.82
C LEU A 100 -9.30 -5.46 -0.44
N ARG A 101 -10.07 -5.90 0.56
CA ARG A 101 -9.60 -6.24 1.90
C ARG A 101 -8.48 -7.28 1.91
N ASP A 102 -8.63 -8.37 1.17
CA ASP A 102 -7.65 -9.47 1.13
C ASP A 102 -6.38 -9.05 0.38
N ASP A 103 -6.55 -8.26 -0.68
CA ASP A 103 -5.43 -7.68 -1.41
C ASP A 103 -4.62 -6.72 -0.51
N ILE A 104 -5.30 -5.85 0.26
CA ILE A 104 -4.66 -4.96 1.23
C ILE A 104 -3.99 -5.76 2.35
N LYS A 105 -4.66 -6.77 2.91
CA LYS A 105 -4.08 -7.62 3.94
C LYS A 105 -2.81 -8.34 3.47
N THR A 106 -2.84 -8.86 2.25
CA THR A 106 -1.69 -9.52 1.62
C THR A 106 -0.56 -8.52 1.40
N TYR A 107 -0.90 -7.34 0.87
CA TYR A 107 0.06 -6.27 0.67
C TYR A 107 0.73 -5.83 1.98
N VAL A 108 -0.04 -5.61 3.05
CA VAL A 108 0.50 -5.21 4.36
C VAL A 108 1.49 -6.26 4.86
N LYS A 109 1.17 -7.54 4.76
CA LYS A 109 2.10 -8.63 5.15
C LYS A 109 3.42 -8.57 4.37
N LEU A 110 3.33 -8.46 3.05
CA LEU A 110 4.51 -8.39 2.17
C LEU A 110 5.35 -7.13 2.41
N HIS A 111 4.71 -6.00 2.69
CA HIS A 111 5.38 -4.75 3.05
C HIS A 111 6.22 -4.91 4.33
N TYR A 112 5.64 -5.50 5.38
CA TYR A 112 6.38 -5.76 6.63
C TYR A 112 7.55 -6.72 6.43
N GLU A 113 7.38 -7.78 5.63
CA GLU A 113 8.47 -8.70 5.29
C GLU A 113 9.61 -7.97 4.55
N LEU A 114 9.29 -7.14 3.54
CA LEU A 114 10.31 -6.34 2.86
C LEU A 114 11.01 -5.38 3.81
N LYS A 115 10.25 -4.71 4.68
CA LYS A 115 10.79 -3.79 5.67
C LYS A 115 11.78 -4.47 6.60
N GLU A 116 11.47 -5.65 7.11
CA GLU A 116 12.40 -6.42 7.96
C GLU A 116 13.68 -6.76 7.20
N GLU A 117 13.57 -7.31 5.98
CA GLU A 117 14.72 -7.62 5.13
C GLU A 117 15.60 -6.39 4.84
N MET A 118 14.97 -5.23 4.60
CA MET A 118 15.68 -3.99 4.33
C MET A 118 16.36 -3.43 5.58
N MET A 119 15.72 -3.53 6.75
CA MET A 119 16.31 -3.09 8.01
C MET A 119 17.53 -3.94 8.38
N ASP A 120 17.46 -5.26 8.19
CA ASP A 120 18.62 -6.15 8.39
C ASP A 120 19.76 -5.82 7.42
N TYR A 121 19.42 -5.54 6.16
CA TYR A 121 20.39 -5.08 5.18
C TYR A 121 21.03 -3.76 5.61
N PHE A 122 20.23 -2.77 6.04
CA PHE A 122 20.76 -1.51 6.54
C PHE A 122 21.68 -1.73 7.73
N LEU A 123 21.30 -2.51 8.75
CA LEU A 123 22.16 -2.79 9.90
C LEU A 123 23.51 -3.41 9.53
N LYS A 124 23.56 -4.17 8.43
CA LYS A 124 24.80 -4.80 7.95
C LYS A 124 25.74 -3.83 7.21
N TRP A 125 25.19 -2.77 6.60
CA TRP A 125 25.92 -1.94 5.63
C TRP A 125 25.89 -0.42 5.89
N LEU A 126 25.09 0.06 6.83
CA LEU A 126 25.08 1.45 7.34
C LEU A 126 26.09 1.63 8.47
#